data_AF-A0A7C4EG15-F1
#
_entry.id   AF-A0A7C4EG15-F1
#
_cell.length_a   1.000
_cell.length_b   1.000
_cell.length_c   1.000
_cell.angle_alpha   90.00
_cell.angle_beta   90.00
_cell.angle_gamma   90.00
#
_symmetry.space_group_name_H-M   'P 1'
#
loop_
_entity.id
_entity.type
_entity.pdbx_description
1 polymer ?
#
loop_
_entity_poly.entity_id
_entity_poly.type
_entity_poly.pdbx_seq_one_letter_code
_entity_poly.pdbx_strand_id
1 'polypeptide(L)'
;MPAPPAISCVLPLLDAQQNVVPILVWSGVLMAAVVLLFAAAMWAKKWAQRQEPDSGGGFTLADLRDLHRRGQMTSEEYERARAKIVASARATATRQQDLRDRRAGAAGDDL
;
A
#
# COMPACT_ATOMS: atom_id res chain seq x y z
N MET A 1 48.08 11.23 57.05
CA MET A 1 47.43 12.11 56.06
C MET A 1 47.13 11.28 54.82
N PRO A 2 45.87 10.96 54.52
CA PRO A 2 45.52 10.19 53.31
C PRO A 2 45.50 11.11 52.07
N ALA A 3 46.17 10.67 51.00
CA ALA A 3 46.11 11.32 49.69
C ALA A 3 44.73 11.07 49.02
N PRO A 4 44.19 12.01 48.22
CA PRO A 4 42.95 11.79 47.50
C PRO A 4 43.15 10.81 46.33
N PRO A 5 42.20 9.89 46.08
CA PRO A 5 42.21 9.10 44.85
C PRO A 5 41.97 10.03 43.66
N ALA A 6 42.92 10.06 42.74
CA ALA A 6 42.76 10.71 41.44
C ALA A 6 41.52 10.13 40.76
N ILE A 7 40.54 11.01 40.58
CA ILE A 7 39.27 10.78 39.92
C ILE A 7 39.53 10.20 38.52
N SER A 8 39.33 8.89 38.36
CA SER A 8 39.36 8.17 37.08
C SER A 8 38.12 8.46 36.22
N CYS A 9 37.66 9.70 36.20
CA CYS A 9 36.64 10.17 35.26
C CYS A 9 37.36 10.92 34.16
N VAL A 10 37.56 10.29 33.02
CA VAL A 10 37.10 10.77 31.70
C VAL A 10 37.69 9.86 30.63
N LEU A 11 36.91 9.62 29.58
CA LEU A 11 37.23 8.96 28.30
C LEU A 11 36.75 7.51 28.08
N PRO A 12 35.42 7.24 28.14
CA PRO A 12 34.82 6.26 27.23
C PRO A 12 34.62 6.83 25.81
N LEU A 13 35.00 8.08 25.54
CA LEU A 13 34.76 8.74 24.25
C LEU A 13 35.68 8.23 23.12
N LEU A 14 36.83 7.61 23.46
CA LEU A 14 37.74 7.02 22.46
C LEU A 14 37.32 5.61 22.02
N ASP A 15 36.56 4.87 22.83
CA ASP A 15 36.10 3.51 22.49
C ASP A 15 34.98 3.49 21.43
N ALA A 16 34.27 4.62 21.29
CA ALA A 16 33.29 4.82 20.25
C ALA A 16 33.89 4.74 18.83
N GLN A 17 35.20 5.01 18.65
CA GLN A 17 35.83 5.06 17.33
C GLN A 17 36.06 3.68 16.69
N GLN A 18 36.26 2.60 17.46
CA GLN A 18 36.47 1.26 16.88
C GLN A 18 35.17 0.57 16.45
N ASN A 19 34.02 1.01 16.97
CA ASN A 19 32.74 0.35 16.77
C ASN A 19 31.81 1.06 15.76
N VAL A 20 32.19 2.23 15.21
CA VAL A 20 31.32 2.98 14.29
C VAL A 20 31.05 2.23 12.99
N VAL A 21 32.10 1.63 12.40
CA VAL A 21 32.00 0.89 11.13
C VAL A 21 31.03 -0.30 11.23
N PRO A 22 31.16 -1.23 12.19
CA PRO A 22 30.21 -2.34 12.29
C PRO A 22 28.79 -1.87 12.62
N ILE A 23 28.62 -0.82 13.42
CA ILE A 23 27.30 -0.27 13.74
C ILE A 23 26.61 0.30 12.49
N LEU A 24 27.34 1.03 11.64
CA LEU A 24 26.80 1.56 10.39
C LEU A 24 26.41 0.44 9.41
N VAL A 25 27.23 -0.61 9.32
CA VAL A 25 26.94 -1.78 8.48
C VAL A 25 25.67 -2.50 8.97
N TRP A 26 25.58 -2.82 10.26
CA TRP A 26 24.41 -3.50 10.83
C TRP A 26 23.15 -2.63 10.77
N SER A 27 23.28 -1.31 10.94
CA SER A 27 22.18 -0.36 10.74
C SER A 27 21.69 -0.35 9.29
N GLY A 28 22.61 -0.35 8.32
CA GLY A 28 22.27 -0.46 6.91
C GLY A 28 21.57 -1.78 6.56
N VAL A 29 22.04 -2.90 7.13
CA VAL A 29 21.41 -4.23 6.96
C VAL A 29 20.01 -4.24 7.56
N LEU A 30 19.83 -3.68 8.76
CA LEU A 30 18.52 -3.59 9.41
C LEU A 30 17.55 -2.74 8.57
N MET A 31 18.02 -1.60 8.08
CA MET A 31 17.23 -0.73 7.20
C MET A 31 16.84 -1.47 5.91
N ALA A 32 17.79 -2.15 5.27
CA ALA A 32 17.53 -2.95 4.08
C ALA A 32 16.52 -4.07 4.36
N ALA A 33 16.62 -4.75 5.51
CA ALA A 33 15.67 -5.77 5.92
C ALA A 33 14.25 -5.22 6.08
N VAL A 34 14.09 -4.05 6.69
CA VAL A 34 12.78 -3.37 6.83
C VAL A 34 12.20 -3.04 5.46
N VAL A 35 13.01 -2.48 4.55
CA VAL A 35 12.58 -2.18 3.17
C VAL A 35 12.17 -3.45 2.44
N LEU A 36 12.93 -4.54 2.60
CA LEU A 36 12.62 -5.85 2.01
C LEU A 36 11.31 -6.42 2.54
N LEU A 37 11.09 -6.39 3.85
CA LEU A 37 9.85 -6.79 4.49
C LEU A 37 8.66 -5.98 3.99
N PHE A 38 8.83 -4.65 3.87
CA PHE A 38 7.79 -3.77 3.35
C PHE A 38 7.48 -4.07 1.87
N ALA A 39 8.51 -4.23 1.04
CA ALA A 39 8.37 -4.59 -0.36
C ALA A 39 7.68 -5.96 -0.53
N ALA A 40 8.09 -6.95 0.26
CA ALA A 40 7.49 -8.28 0.29
C ALA A 40 6.02 -8.23 0.73
N ALA A 41 5.68 -7.44 1.77
CA ALA A 41 4.31 -7.24 2.21
C ALA A 41 3.45 -6.57 1.13
N MET A 42 3.97 -5.56 0.44
CA MET A 42 3.27 -4.94 -0.69
C MET A 42 3.08 -5.91 -1.86
N TRP A 43 4.09 -6.72 -2.17
CA TRP A 43 3.98 -7.76 -3.20
C TRP A 43 2.98 -8.84 -2.82
N ALA A 44 3.00 -9.32 -1.58
CA ALA A 44 2.07 -10.30 -1.05
C ALA A 44 0.63 -9.76 -1.08
N LYS A 45 0.42 -8.51 -0.66
CA LYS A 45 -0.89 -7.82 -0.77
C LYS A 45 -1.35 -7.76 -2.23
N LYS A 46 -0.46 -7.41 -3.16
CA LYS A 46 -0.77 -7.36 -4.59
C LYS A 46 -1.09 -8.74 -5.17
N TRP A 47 -0.52 -9.81 -4.63
CA TRP A 47 -0.79 -11.18 -5.04
C TRP A 47 -2.10 -11.73 -4.43
N ALA A 48 -2.38 -11.41 -3.18
CA ALA A 48 -3.66 -11.75 -2.54
C ALA A 48 -4.84 -11.08 -3.26
N GLN A 49 -4.70 -9.78 -3.61
CA GLN A 49 -5.72 -9.01 -4.34
C GLN A 49 -5.98 -9.51 -5.79
N ARG A 50 -5.15 -10.40 -6.33
CA ARG A 50 -5.38 -11.04 -7.65
C ARG A 50 -6.24 -12.31 -7.56
N GLN A 51 -6.40 -12.89 -6.36
CA GLN A 51 -7.17 -14.11 -6.16
C GLN A 51 -8.63 -13.84 -5.74
N GLU A 52 -8.93 -12.67 -5.15
CA GLU A 52 -10.30 -12.16 -5.16
C GLU A 52 -10.66 -11.65 -6.57
N PRO A 53 -11.78 -12.09 -7.17
CA PRO A 53 -12.32 -11.46 -8.37
C PRO A 53 -12.76 -10.04 -8.03
N ASP A 54 -11.84 -9.08 -8.18
CA ASP A 54 -12.09 -7.63 -8.30
C ASP A 54 -13.24 -7.11 -7.42
N SER A 55 -13.20 -7.40 -6.11
CA SER A 55 -13.98 -6.64 -5.15
C SER A 55 -13.25 -5.30 -4.97
N GLY A 56 -13.54 -4.41 -5.91
CA GLY A 56 -12.87 -3.13 -6.13
C GLY A 56 -12.48 -2.42 -4.84
N GLY A 57 -11.17 -2.27 -4.65
CA GLY A 57 -10.57 -1.31 -3.71
C GLY A 57 -10.77 0.15 -4.14
N GLY A 58 -11.87 0.43 -4.84
CA GLY A 58 -12.35 1.74 -5.21
C GLY A 58 -13.57 2.09 -4.40
N PHE A 59 -13.75 3.37 -4.13
CA PHE A 59 -14.89 3.91 -3.40
C PHE A 59 -16.21 3.44 -4.03
N THR A 60 -16.99 2.63 -3.31
CA THR A 60 -18.21 2.02 -3.86
C THR A 60 -19.40 2.98 -3.74
N LEU A 61 -20.46 2.74 -4.51
CA LEU A 61 -21.70 3.51 -4.39
C LEU A 61 -22.34 3.37 -2.99
N ALA A 62 -22.12 2.23 -2.32
CA ALA A 62 -22.61 1.98 -0.97
C ALA A 62 -21.87 2.86 0.06
N ASP A 63 -20.55 2.97 -0.08
CA ASP A 63 -19.69 3.81 0.77
C ASP A 63 -20.02 5.30 0.58
N LEU A 64 -20.26 5.74 -0.66
CA LEU A 64 -20.70 7.12 -0.97
C LEU A 64 -22.06 7.46 -0.37
N ARG A 65 -23.00 6.51 -0.38
CA ARG A 65 -24.33 6.68 0.21
C ARG A 65 -24.25 6.75 1.74
N ASP A 66 -23.38 5.95 2.35
CA ASP A 66 -23.20 5.98 3.81
C ASP A 66 -22.53 7.28 4.26
N LEU A 67 -21.52 7.75 3.51
CA LEU A 67 -20.87 9.04 3.76
C LEU A 67 -21.85 10.24 3.66
N HIS A 68 -22.75 10.20 2.69
CA HIS A 68 -23.81 11.20 2.53
C HIS A 68 -24.83 11.14 3.69
N ARG A 69 -25.24 9.94 4.12
CA ARG A 69 -26.12 9.76 5.29
C ARG A 69 -25.50 10.24 6.60
N ARG A 70 -24.18 10.09 6.73
CA ARG A 70 -23.39 10.59 7.87
C ARG A 70 -23.16 12.10 7.84
N GLY A 71 -23.65 12.81 6.82
CA GLY A 71 -23.53 14.26 6.69
C GLY A 71 -22.11 14.74 6.39
N GLN A 72 -21.22 13.86 5.92
CA GLN A 72 -19.82 14.20 5.62
C GLN A 72 -19.61 14.67 4.18
N MET A 73 -20.67 14.77 3.39
CA MET A 73 -20.64 15.26 2.01
C MET A 73 -21.95 15.94 1.67
N THR A 74 -21.88 17.02 0.89
CA THR A 74 -23.08 17.74 0.43
C THR A 74 -23.83 16.95 -0.65
N SER A 75 -25.11 17.23 -0.83
CA SER A 75 -25.93 16.58 -1.86
C SER A 75 -25.42 16.84 -3.28
N GLU A 76 -24.87 18.02 -3.54
CA GLU A 76 -24.29 18.38 -4.84
C GLU A 76 -23.02 17.56 -5.13
N GLU A 77 -22.14 17.41 -4.13
CA GLU A 77 -20.95 16.58 -4.24
C GLU A 77 -21.31 15.10 -4.40
N TYR A 78 -22.37 14.65 -3.70
CA TYR A 78 -22.92 13.29 -3.86
C TYR A 78 -23.33 13.01 -5.29
N GLU A 79 -24.10 13.89 -5.93
CA GLU A 79 -24.55 13.67 -7.29
C GLU A 79 -23.38 13.62 -8.29
N ARG A 80 -22.41 14.53 -8.15
CA ARG A 80 -21.21 14.56 -9.00
C ARG A 80 -20.38 13.28 -8.86
N ALA A 81 -20.18 12.80 -7.63
CA ALA A 81 -19.44 11.58 -7.37
C ALA A 81 -20.20 10.32 -7.83
N ARG A 82 -21.51 10.27 -7.59
CA ARG A 82 -22.40 9.18 -8.05
C ARG A 82 -22.36 9.05 -9.57
N ALA A 83 -22.46 10.15 -10.30
CA ALA A 83 -22.42 10.16 -11.76
C ALA A 83 -21.11 9.56 -12.30
N LYS A 84 -19.97 9.93 -11.69
CA LYS A 84 -18.65 9.39 -12.07
C LYS A 84 -18.55 7.87 -11.85
N ILE A 85 -19.02 7.37 -10.72
CA ILE A 85 -19.00 5.93 -10.41
C ILE A 85 -19.91 5.14 -11.35
N VAL A 86 -21.10 5.65 -11.66
CA VAL A 86 -22.02 4.98 -12.59
C VAL A 86 -21.46 4.98 -14.02
N ALA A 87 -20.82 6.07 -14.44
CA ALA A 87 -20.18 6.16 -15.76
C ALA A 87 -19.04 5.15 -15.92
N SER A 88 -18.16 5.02 -14.92
CA SER A 88 -17.07 4.03 -14.96
C SER A 88 -17.60 2.61 -14.94
N ALA A 89 -18.63 2.31 -14.14
CA ALA A 89 -19.27 1.01 -14.09
C ALA A 89 -19.87 0.59 -15.44
N ARG A 90 -20.57 1.52 -16.12
CA ARG A 90 -21.12 1.27 -17.46
C ARG A 90 -20.02 1.02 -18.49
N ALA A 91 -18.94 1.81 -18.48
CA ALA A 91 -17.82 1.63 -19.41
C ALA A 91 -17.16 0.25 -19.28
N THR A 92 -16.98 -0.23 -18.04
CA THR A 92 -16.45 -1.58 -17.79
C THR A 92 -17.42 -2.66 -18.25
N ALA A 93 -18.72 -2.50 -18.01
CA ALA A 93 -19.75 -3.46 -18.43
C ALA A 93 -19.80 -3.61 -19.96
N THR A 94 -19.79 -2.49 -20.71
CA THR A 94 -19.77 -2.52 -22.18
C THR A 94 -18.50 -3.20 -22.70
N ARG A 95 -17.35 -2.95 -22.08
CA ARG A 95 -16.09 -3.61 -22.47
C ARG A 95 -16.13 -5.11 -22.25
N GLN A 96 -16.73 -5.58 -21.15
CA GLN A 96 -16.90 -7.00 -20.89
C GLN A 96 -17.85 -7.66 -21.89
N GLN A 97 -18.91 -6.95 -22.30
CA GLN A 97 -19.84 -7.45 -23.33
C GLN A 97 -19.15 -7.59 -24.69
N ASP A 98 -18.43 -6.57 -25.16
CA ASP A 98 -17.68 -6.65 -26.44
C ASP A 98 -16.66 -7.80 -26.44
N LEU A 99 -15.94 -7.99 -25.34
CA LEU A 99 -15.00 -9.11 -25.19
C LEU A 99 -15.70 -10.48 -25.23
N ARG A 100 -16.88 -10.56 -24.64
CA ARG A 100 -17.70 -11.79 -24.65
C ARG A 100 -18.22 -12.09 -26.05
N ASP A 101 -18.69 -11.08 -26.77
CA ASP A 101 -19.21 -11.21 -28.13
C ASP A 101 -18.09 -11.61 -29.11
N ARG A 102 -16.90 -11.00 -28.99
CA ARG A 102 -15.70 -11.40 -29.75
C ARG A 102 -15.30 -12.85 -29.50
N ARG A 103 -15.39 -13.31 -28.25
CA ARG A 103 -15.09 -14.70 -27.89
C ARG A 103 -16.13 -15.69 -28.41
N ALA A 104 -17.40 -15.28 -28.46
CA ALA A 104 -18.48 -16.09 -29.01
C ALA A 104 -18.41 -16.21 -30.54
N GLY A 105 -18.06 -15.13 -31.24
CA GLY A 105 -17.86 -15.14 -32.70
C GLY A 105 -16.70 -16.03 -33.12
N ALA A 106 -15.56 -15.94 -32.42
CA ALA A 106 -14.36 -16.74 -32.73
C ALA A 106 -14.54 -18.26 -32.54
N ALA A 107 -15.58 -18.71 -31.80
CA ALA A 107 -15.86 -20.13 -31.61
C ALA A 107 -16.87 -20.69 -32.65
N GLY A 108 -17.50 -19.82 -33.44
CA GLY A 108 -18.51 -20.20 -34.43
C GLY A 108 -17.97 -20.45 -35.85
N ASP A 109 -16.77 -19.95 -36.16
CA ASP A 109 -16.15 -20.05 -37.50
C ASP A 109 -15.35 -21.36 -37.71
N ASP A 110 -15.26 -22.24 -36.69
CA ASP A 110 -14.50 -23.50 -36.72
C ASP A 110 -15.37 -24.76 -36.98
N LEU A 111 -16.66 -24.60 -37.33
CA LEU A 111 -17.62 -25.68 -37.62
C LEU A 111 -18.16 -25.62 -39.05
#